data_AF-A0A3S3QFW8-F1
#
_entry.id   AF-A0A3S3QFW8-F1
#
_cell.length_a   1.000
_cell.length_b   1.000
_cell.length_c   1.000
_cell.angle_alpha   90.00
_cell.angle_beta   90.00
_cell.angle_gamma   90.00
#
_symmetry.space_group_name_H-M   'P 1'
#
loop_
_entity.id
_entity.type
_entity.pdbx_description
1 polymer ?
#
loop_
_entity_poly.entity_id
_entity_poly.type
_entity_poly.pdbx_seq_one_letter_code
_entity_poly.pdbx_strand_id
1 'polypeptide(L)'
;MLLVNIVEQLALENQELKETVRLLKDEINRLKGEQGRPKIRRQKKAGDISSEPERQEGSPPKRRKRKKRNIVVHQEKICPVEVTTQPLNKGT
;
A
#
# COMPACT_ATOMS: atom_id res chain seq x y z
N MET A 1 53.18 10.82 11.51
CA MET A 1 51.73 10.63 11.26
C MET A 1 51.28 9.34 11.93
N LEU A 2 51.07 9.34 13.26
CA LEU A 2 50.65 8.16 14.05
C LEU A 2 49.12 8.07 14.18
N LEU A 3 48.46 9.23 14.21
CA LEU A 3 47.02 9.35 14.39
C LEU A 3 46.22 8.72 13.24
N VAL A 4 46.66 8.93 11.99
CA VAL A 4 45.97 8.39 10.80
C VAL A 4 45.97 6.87 10.82
N ASN A 5 47.10 6.24 11.15
CA ASN A 5 47.22 4.79 11.24
C ASN A 5 46.26 4.19 12.29
N ILE A 6 46.12 4.85 13.45
CA ILE A 6 45.20 4.41 14.51
C ILE A 6 43.75 4.56 14.04
N VAL A 7 43.42 5.66 13.37
CA VAL A 7 42.07 5.89 12.83
C VAL A 7 41.71 4.85 11.77
N GLU A 8 42.66 4.49 10.90
CA GLU A 8 42.47 3.44 9.88
C GLU A 8 42.25 2.07 10.52
N GLN A 9 43.06 1.69 11.51
CA GLN A 9 42.89 0.44 12.26
C GLN A 9 41.53 0.39 12.95
N LEU A 10 41.14 1.46 13.65
CA LEU A 10 39.84 1.55 14.32
C LEU A 10 38.67 1.51 13.32
N ALA A 11 38.84 2.05 12.12
CA ALA A 11 37.83 2.01 11.08
C ALA A 11 37.65 0.59 10.52
N LEU A 12 38.76 -0.12 10.30
CA LEU A 12 38.75 -1.52 9.85
C LEU A 12 38.06 -2.42 10.88
N GLU A 13 38.48 -2.34 12.15
CA GLU A 13 37.86 -3.10 13.24
C GLU A 13 36.37 -2.78 13.37
N ASN A 14 35.98 -1.51 13.28
CA ASN A 14 34.57 -1.13 13.29
C ASN A 14 33.77 -1.72 12.13
N GLN A 15 34.37 -1.84 10.95
CA GLN A 15 33.71 -2.42 9.79
C GLN A 15 33.48 -3.92 10.01
N GLU A 16 34.50 -4.66 10.43
CA GLU A 16 34.41 -6.09 10.74
C GLU A 16 33.38 -6.37 11.84
N LEU A 17 33.37 -5.57 12.91
CA LEU A 17 32.38 -5.66 13.98
C LEU A 17 30.96 -5.43 13.46
N LYS A 18 30.74 -4.45 12.58
CA LYS A 18 29.42 -4.20 11.99
C LYS A 18 28.96 -5.36 11.10
N GLU A 19 29.87 -5.99 10.37
CA GLU A 19 29.57 -7.14 9.52
C GLU A 19 29.21 -8.37 10.35
N THR A 20 29.99 -8.70 11.37
CA THR A 20 29.70 -9.82 12.28
C THR A 20 28.37 -9.63 13.02
N VAL A 21 28.11 -8.43 13.57
CA VAL A 21 26.84 -8.11 14.22
C VAL A 21 25.67 -8.25 13.25
N ARG A 22 25.84 -7.87 11.98
CA ARG A 22 24.81 -8.03 10.96
C ARG A 22 24.50 -9.51 10.71
N LEU A 23 25.52 -10.34 10.51
CA LEU A 23 25.36 -11.78 10.28
C LEU A 23 24.69 -12.46 11.47
N LEU A 24 25.08 -12.13 12.69
CA LEU A 24 24.48 -12.68 13.91
C LEU A 24 23.01 -12.30 14.05
N LYS A 25 22.64 -11.05 13.73
CA LYS A 25 21.24 -10.61 13.76
C LYS A 25 20.40 -11.33 12.71
N ASP A 26 20.93 -11.48 11.50
CA ASP A 26 20.25 -12.21 10.43
C ASP A 26 20.06 -13.69 10.83
N GLU A 27 21.04 -14.29 11.49
CA GLU A 27 20.97 -15.66 12.02
C GLU A 27 19.94 -15.80 13.15
N ILE A 28 19.93 -14.89 14.11
CA ILE A 28 18.94 -14.86 15.20
C ILE A 28 17.53 -14.77 14.62
N ASN A 29 17.30 -13.89 13.65
CA ASN A 29 15.99 -13.71 13.03
C ASN A 29 15.57 -14.97 12.26
N ARG A 30 16.51 -15.60 11.53
CA ARG A 30 16.28 -16.89 10.88
C ARG A 30 15.85 -17.98 11.87
N LEU A 31 16.55 -18.11 12.99
CA LEU A 31 16.23 -19.08 14.04
C LEU A 31 14.88 -18.79 14.71
N LYS A 32 14.48 -17.51 14.81
CA LYS A 32 13.17 -17.09 15.30
C LYS A 32 12.03 -17.29 14.28
N GLY A 33 12.33 -17.72 13.06
CA GLY A 33 11.36 -17.85 11.99
C GLY A 33 10.90 -16.51 11.39
N GLU A 34 11.59 -15.42 11.71
CA GLU A 34 11.39 -14.11 11.10
C GLU A 34 12.18 -14.01 9.78
N GLN A 35 11.69 -13.23 8.82
CA GLN A 35 12.48 -12.90 7.65
C GLN A 35 13.68 -12.04 8.08
N GLY A 36 14.89 -12.53 7.83
CA GLY A 36 16.13 -11.76 7.98
C GLY A 36 16.15 -10.53 7.08
N ARG A 37 17.19 -9.69 7.20
CA ARG A 37 17.23 -8.43 6.45
C ARG A 37 17.21 -8.70 4.93
N PRO A 38 16.30 -8.07 4.17
CA PRO A 38 16.22 -8.29 2.73
C PRO A 38 17.53 -7.85 2.04
N LYS A 39 18.04 -8.69 1.13
CA LYS A 39 19.22 -8.38 0.32
C LYS A 39 18.83 -7.43 -0.82
N ILE A 40 18.67 -6.16 -0.50
CA ILE A 40 18.35 -5.11 -1.48
C ILE A 40 19.61 -4.84 -2.31
N ARG A 41 19.57 -5.20 -3.60
CA ARG A 41 20.60 -4.79 -4.56
C ARG A 41 20.49 -3.28 -4.77
N ARG A 42 21.63 -2.58 -4.81
CA ARG A 42 21.67 -1.15 -5.19
C ARG A 42 21.09 -1.02 -6.60
N GLN A 43 20.01 -0.26 -6.76
CA GLN A 43 19.49 0.10 -8.07
C GLN A 43 20.48 1.08 -8.74
N LYS A 44 20.83 0.82 -10.01
CA LYS A 44 21.55 1.79 -10.84
C LYS A 44 20.58 2.95 -11.09
N LYS A 45 20.84 4.11 -10.51
CA LYS A 45 20.09 5.33 -10.85
C LYS A 45 20.55 5.81 -12.22
N ALA A 46 19.74 5.57 -13.24
CA ALA A 46 19.84 6.27 -14.52
C ALA A 46 18.42 6.40 -15.09
N GLY A 47 17.81 7.57 -14.90
CA GLY A 47 16.51 7.91 -15.48
C GLY A 47 15.49 8.44 -14.47
N ASP A 48 14.47 9.11 -15.01
CA ASP A 48 13.22 9.39 -14.30
C ASP A 48 12.51 8.06 -14.01
N ILE A 49 12.31 7.76 -12.72
CA ILE A 49 11.65 6.53 -12.24
C ILE A 49 10.12 6.79 -12.09
N SER A 50 9.66 7.98 -12.48
CA SER A 50 8.26 8.35 -12.39
C SER A 50 7.38 7.45 -13.24
N SER A 51 6.33 6.91 -12.61
CA SER A 51 5.26 6.15 -13.28
C SER A 51 4.22 7.07 -13.96
N GLU A 52 4.45 8.39 -13.98
CA GLU A 52 3.56 9.38 -14.61
C GLU A 52 3.28 9.11 -16.11
N PRO A 53 4.25 8.67 -16.94
CA PRO A 53 3.99 8.32 -18.34
C PRO A 53 2.95 7.19 -18.45
N GLU A 54 3.08 6.15 -17.63
CA GLU A 54 2.19 4.99 -17.61
C GLU A 54 0.78 5.34 -17.09
N ARG A 55 0.68 6.29 -16.15
CA ARG A 55 -0.59 6.83 -15.65
C ARG A 55 -1.36 7.59 -16.74
N GLN A 56 -0.67 8.30 -17.63
CA GLN A 56 -1.31 9.05 -18.72
C GLN A 56 -1.88 8.11 -19.80
N GLU A 57 -1.19 7.01 -20.10
CA GLU A 57 -1.63 6.00 -21.08
C GLU A 57 -2.80 5.14 -20.57
N GLY A 58 -2.91 4.93 -19.25
CA GLY A 58 -3.97 4.13 -18.62
C GLY A 58 -5.36 4.78 -18.56
N SER A 59 -5.57 5.94 -19.16
CA SER A 59 -6.88 6.60 -19.12
C SER A 59 -7.89 5.85 -20.02
N PRO A 60 -9.00 5.31 -19.47
CA PRO A 60 -9.95 4.55 -20.28
C PRO A 60 -10.56 5.45 -21.36
N PRO A 61 -10.78 4.93 -22.59
CA PRO A 61 -11.34 5.73 -23.67
C PRO A 61 -12.68 6.31 -23.22
N LYS A 62 -12.87 7.62 -23.41
CA LYS A 62 -14.09 8.34 -23.00
C LYS A 62 -15.32 7.61 -23.56
N ARG A 63 -16.12 7.02 -22.68
CA ARG A 63 -17.36 6.31 -23.07
C ARG A 63 -18.30 7.31 -23.75
N ARG A 64 -18.73 7.00 -24.98
CA ARG A 64 -19.71 7.80 -25.72
C ARG A 64 -21.02 7.87 -24.92
N LYS A 65 -21.45 9.10 -24.58
CA LYS A 65 -22.73 9.32 -23.90
C LYS A 65 -23.87 8.91 -24.83
N ARG A 66 -24.69 7.94 -24.41
CA ARG A 66 -25.93 7.61 -25.12
C ARG A 66 -26.98 8.69 -24.84
N LYS A 67 -27.70 9.11 -25.89
CA LYS A 67 -28.85 10.02 -25.75
C LYS A 67 -29.96 9.29 -24.97
N LYS A 68 -30.51 9.93 -23.94
CA LYS A 68 -31.66 9.39 -23.20
C LYS A 68 -32.89 9.47 -24.10
N ARG A 69 -33.71 8.41 -24.10
CA ARG A 69 -35.04 8.44 -24.74
C ARG A 69 -36.00 9.19 -23.82
N ASN A 70 -36.88 10.00 -24.38
CA ASN A 70 -37.97 10.60 -23.62
C ASN A 70 -38.97 9.50 -23.27
N ILE A 71 -39.08 9.17 -21.99
CA ILE A 71 -40.06 8.20 -21.49
C ILE A 71 -41.27 9.02 -21.03
N VAL A 72 -42.44 8.76 -21.62
CA VAL A 72 -43.70 9.38 -21.23
C VAL A 72 -44.31 8.55 -20.10
N VAL A 73 -44.64 9.19 -18.98
CA VAL A 73 -45.40 8.53 -17.91
C VAL A 73 -46.85 8.41 -18.37
N HIS A 74 -47.33 7.17 -18.54
CA HIS A 74 -48.68 6.94 -19.04
C HIS A 74 -49.75 7.08 -17.96
N GLN A 75 -49.42 6.74 -16.71
CA GLN A 75 -50.35 6.77 -15.59
C GLN A 75 -49.58 6.97 -14.28
N GLU A 76 -50.15 7.78 -13.39
CA GLU A 76 -49.67 7.97 -12.02
C GLU A 76 -50.84 7.70 -11.06
N LYS A 77 -50.58 7.01 -9.96
CA LYS A 77 -51.58 6.67 -8.94
C LYS A 77 -51.01 6.92 -7.57
N ILE A 78 -51.79 7.59 -6.73
CA ILE A 78 -51.46 7.82 -5.32
C ILE A 78 -52.02 6.65 -4.52
N CYS A 79 -51.15 5.91 -3.84
CA CYS A 79 -51.54 4.83 -2.95
C CYS A 79 -51.47 5.33 -1.49
N PRO A 80 -52.61 5.60 -0.84
CA PRO A 80 -52.62 5.91 0.58
C PRO A 80 -52.17 4.69 1.39
N VAL A 81 -51.24 4.92 2.32
CA VAL A 81 -50.78 3.88 3.26
C VAL A 81 -51.62 4.00 4.52
N GLU A 82 -52.41 2.97 4.82
CA GLU A 82 -53.07 2.90 6.12
C GLU A 82 -52.06 2.46 7.18
N VAL A 83 -51.82 3.34 8.15
CA VAL A 83 -50.98 3.04 9.32
C VAL A 83 -51.84 2.25 10.30
N THR A 84 -51.82 0.93 10.19
CA THR A 84 -52.42 0.06 11.22
C THR A 84 -51.62 0.21 12.51
N THR A 85 -52.13 0.99 13.47
CA THR A 85 -51.58 1.03 14.82
C THR A 85 -51.92 -0.27 15.54
N GLN A 86 -51.08 -1.30 15.36
CA GLN A 86 -51.13 -2.49 16.21
C GLN A 86 -50.57 -2.12 17.60
N PRO A 87 -51.29 -2.37 18.71
CA PRO A 87 -50.74 -2.12 20.03
C PRO A 87 -49.65 -3.13 20.37
N LEU A 88 -48.58 -2.63 21.00
CA LEU A 88 -47.43 -3.40 21.47
C LEU A 88 -47.88 -4.42 22.52
N ASN A 89 -47.91 -5.71 22.18
CA ASN A 89 -48.16 -6.78 23.15
C ASN A 89 -47.02 -6.78 24.19
N LYS A 90 -47.33 -6.40 25.43
CA LYS A 90 -46.43 -6.57 26.57
C LYS A 90 -46.46 -8.05 26.97
N GLY A 91 -45.35 -8.74 26.74
CA GLY A 91 -45.18 -10.14 27.08
C GLY A 91 -45.35 -10.38 28.59
N THR A 92 -46.15 -11.39 28.90
CA THR A 92 -46.09 -12.16 30.15
C THR A 92 -45.21 -13.37 29.95
#